data_AF-A0A256WG92-F1
#
_entry.id   AF-A0A256WG92-F1
#
_cell.length_a   1.000
_cell.length_b   1.000
_cell.length_c   1.000
_cell.angle_alpha   90.00
_cell.angle_beta   90.00
_cell.angle_gamma   90.00
#
_symmetry.space_group_name_H-M   'P 1'
#
loop_
_entity.id
_entity.type
_entity.pdbx_description
1 polymer ?
#
loop_
_entity_poly.entity_id
_entity_poly.type
_entity_poly.pdbx_seq_one_letter_code
_entity_poly.pdbx_strand_id
1 'polypeptide(L)'
;MSLFICKRSFLILLLFFSISFTSFAGYSIQHDSLKAIQQEKNKQFMDSLYQARLALSITEEAQKDSLLKLQREIQLKAFRLAQADTITQVVLGQLKLAAAPNMNKFSKAKKIDLHFNKIQKINKRAWPKTDSLESINLENNALKKVSFRKNHSIKRLNLSNNLY
;
A
#
# COMPACT_ATOMS: atom_id res chain seq x y z
N MET A 1 62.85 -38.68 65.60
CA MET A 1 61.57 -38.06 65.99
C MET A 1 61.20 -37.00 64.95
N SER A 2 60.16 -37.31 64.19
CA SER A 2 59.16 -36.38 63.63
C SER A 2 59.61 -35.23 62.73
N LEU A 3 60.01 -35.57 61.50
CA LEU A 3 59.96 -34.67 60.34
C LEU A 3 58.64 -34.94 59.57
N PHE A 4 57.49 -34.50 60.10
CA PHE A 4 56.19 -34.83 59.49
C PHE A 4 55.08 -33.80 59.74
N ILE A 5 55.37 -32.49 59.67
CA ILE A 5 54.32 -31.46 59.70
C ILE A 5 54.65 -30.34 58.70
N CYS A 6 54.77 -30.67 57.41
CA CYS A 6 54.78 -29.63 56.37
C CYS A 6 54.40 -30.16 54.98
N LYS A 7 53.43 -31.07 54.88
CA LYS A 7 52.84 -31.49 53.58
C LYS A 7 51.31 -31.61 53.56
N ARG A 8 50.66 -31.76 54.73
CA ARG A 8 49.19 -31.88 54.81
C ARG A 8 48.44 -30.54 54.71
N SER A 9 49.00 -29.44 55.20
CA SER A 9 48.35 -28.12 55.11
C SER A 9 48.37 -27.51 53.70
N PHE A 10 49.35 -27.87 52.86
CA PHE A 10 49.45 -27.34 51.49
C PHE A 10 48.47 -28.04 50.53
N LEU A 11 48.22 -29.34 50.74
CA LEU A 11 47.26 -30.10 49.93
C LEU A 11 45.80 -29.71 50.21
N ILE A 12 45.49 -29.35 51.46
CA ILE A 12 44.16 -28.88 51.85
C ILE A 12 43.91 -27.46 51.32
N LEU A 13 44.90 -26.55 51.36
CA LEU A 13 44.76 -25.23 50.76
C LEU A 13 44.58 -25.29 49.23
N LEU A 14 45.28 -26.19 48.54
CA LEU A 14 45.11 -26.41 47.09
C LEU A 14 43.74 -27.00 46.72
N LEU A 15 43.17 -27.87 47.56
CA LEU A 15 41.81 -28.40 47.36
C LEU A 15 40.72 -27.35 47.65
N PHE A 16 40.90 -26.50 48.67
CA PHE A 16 39.98 -25.37 48.89
C PHE A 16 40.09 -24.29 47.80
N PHE A 17 41.30 -24.04 47.28
CA PHE A 17 41.49 -23.13 46.14
C PHE A 17 40.86 -23.69 44.87
N SER A 18 41.02 -24.98 44.57
CA SER A 18 40.43 -25.59 43.36
C SER A 18 38.89 -25.69 43.45
N ILE A 19 38.32 -26.03 44.61
CA ILE A 19 36.86 -26.06 44.82
C ILE A 19 36.26 -24.64 44.70
N SER A 20 36.94 -23.62 45.22
CA SER A 20 36.51 -22.23 45.10
C SER A 20 36.63 -21.70 43.68
N PHE A 21 37.69 -22.09 42.94
CA PHE A 21 37.89 -21.72 41.54
C PHE A 21 36.88 -22.40 40.60
N THR A 22 36.53 -23.67 40.85
CA THR A 22 35.47 -24.37 40.10
C THR A 22 34.08 -23.80 40.38
N SER A 23 33.82 -23.39 41.63
CA SER A 23 32.55 -22.75 42.00
C SER A 23 32.40 -21.35 41.40
N PHE A 24 33.47 -20.54 41.41
CA PHE A 24 33.50 -19.22 40.80
C PHE A 24 33.43 -19.28 39.27
N ALA A 25 34.14 -20.23 38.64
CA ALA A 25 34.03 -20.48 37.21
C ALA A 25 32.63 -20.97 36.81
N GLY A 26 32.02 -21.87 37.60
CA GLY A 26 30.64 -22.32 37.39
C GLY A 26 29.61 -21.18 37.48
N TYR A 27 29.77 -20.28 38.45
CA TYR A 27 28.89 -19.11 38.61
C TYR A 27 29.06 -18.08 37.47
N SER A 28 30.30 -17.85 37.01
CA SER A 28 30.59 -16.99 35.84
C SER A 28 29.97 -17.57 34.57
N ILE A 29 30.16 -18.87 34.31
CA ILE A 29 29.63 -19.57 33.13
C ILE A 29 28.09 -19.56 33.14
N GLN A 30 27.47 -19.74 34.31
CA GLN A 30 26.01 -19.73 34.47
C GLN A 30 25.40 -18.33 34.31
N HIS A 31 26.15 -17.29 34.68
CA HIS A 31 25.76 -15.89 34.48
C HIS A 31 25.93 -15.43 33.01
N ASP A 32 26.99 -15.85 32.34
CA ASP A 32 27.25 -15.53 30.93
C ASP A 32 26.26 -16.24 29.99
N SER A 33 25.90 -17.49 30.30
CA SER A 33 24.84 -18.21 29.59
C SER A 33 23.46 -17.56 29.77
N LEU A 34 23.15 -17.04 30.96
CA LEU A 34 21.89 -16.32 31.20
C LEU A 34 21.80 -15.02 30.38
N LYS A 35 22.91 -14.27 30.29
CA LYS A 35 23.00 -13.06 29.44
C LYS A 35 22.84 -13.39 27.97
N ALA A 36 23.48 -14.45 27.47
CA ALA A 36 23.32 -14.89 26.09
C ALA A 36 21.88 -15.30 25.77
N ILE A 37 21.20 -16.02 26.69
CA ILE A 37 19.78 -16.36 26.56
C ILE A 37 18.92 -15.10 26.53
N GLN A 38 19.19 -14.12 27.41
CA GLN A 38 18.44 -12.87 27.43
C GLN A 38 18.65 -12.06 26.14
N GLN A 39 19.88 -12.03 25.63
CA GLN A 39 20.22 -11.34 24.39
C GLN A 39 19.56 -12.01 23.18
N GLU A 40 19.53 -13.34 23.13
CA GLU A 40 18.83 -14.09 22.10
C GLU A 40 17.31 -13.87 22.17
N LYS A 41 16.71 -13.88 23.36
CA LYS A 41 15.29 -13.52 23.54
C LYS A 41 15.00 -12.08 23.09
N ASN A 42 15.88 -11.13 23.40
CA ASN A 42 15.74 -9.75 22.96
C ASN A 42 15.83 -9.64 21.43
N LYS A 43 16.75 -10.38 20.81
CA LYS A 43 16.89 -10.44 19.35
C LYS A 43 15.63 -11.02 18.71
N GLN A 44 15.15 -12.15 19.20
CA GLN A 44 13.92 -12.79 18.73
C GLN A 44 12.70 -11.87 18.91
N PHE A 45 12.63 -11.14 20.02
CA PHE A 45 11.58 -10.15 20.25
C PHE A 45 11.64 -9.01 19.23
N MET A 46 12.83 -8.47 18.96
CA MET A 46 13.01 -7.41 17.96
C MET A 46 12.69 -7.89 16.54
N ASP A 47 13.08 -9.11 16.18
CA ASP A 47 12.74 -9.72 14.90
C ASP A 47 11.22 -9.88 14.77
N SER A 48 10.55 -10.34 15.84
CA SER A 48 9.09 -10.46 15.89
C SER A 48 8.39 -9.10 15.73
N LEU A 49 8.87 -8.06 16.41
CA LEU A 49 8.35 -6.69 16.25
C LEU A 49 8.51 -6.16 14.83
N TYR A 50 9.66 -6.42 14.21
CA TYR A 50 9.91 -6.02 12.82
C TYR A 50 8.94 -6.70 11.86
N GLN A 51 8.74 -8.02 12.01
CA GLN A 51 7.78 -8.76 11.18
C GLN A 51 6.34 -8.27 11.40
N ALA A 52 5.95 -7.99 12.65
CA ALA A 52 4.61 -7.45 12.96
C ALA A 52 4.39 -6.08 12.30
N ARG A 53 5.38 -5.19 12.32
CA ARG A 53 5.31 -3.88 11.68
C ARG A 53 5.20 -4.00 10.16
N LEU A 54 5.97 -4.90 9.56
CA LEU A 54 5.92 -5.16 8.12
C LEU A 54 4.57 -5.75 7.71
N ALA A 55 4.04 -6.71 8.47
CA ALA A 55 2.72 -7.26 8.22
C ALA A 55 1.64 -6.17 8.29
N LEU A 56 1.72 -5.27 9.28
CA LEU A 56 0.79 -4.15 9.42
C LEU A 56 0.82 -3.21 8.21
N SER A 57 2.01 -2.79 7.75
CA SER A 57 2.09 -1.91 6.57
C SER A 57 1.55 -2.56 5.30
N ILE A 58 1.77 -3.87 5.11
CA ILE A 58 1.20 -4.63 3.99
C ILE A 58 -0.34 -4.66 4.09
N THR A 59 -0.88 -4.87 5.29
CA THR A 59 -2.34 -4.90 5.48
C THR A 59 -3.00 -3.55 5.25
N GLU A 60 -2.38 -2.45 5.67
CA GLU A 60 -2.89 -1.08 5.44
C GLU A 60 -2.97 -0.77 3.95
N GLU A 61 -1.94 -1.13 3.19
CA GLU A 61 -1.93 -0.92 1.74
C GLU A 61 -3.01 -1.77 1.04
N ALA A 62 -3.19 -3.03 1.46
CA ALA A 62 -4.24 -3.90 0.93
C ALA A 62 -5.66 -3.38 1.23
N GLN A 63 -5.88 -2.80 2.42
CA GLN A 63 -7.15 -2.18 2.79
C GLN A 63 -7.44 -0.94 1.95
N LYS A 64 -6.44 -0.07 1.75
CA LYS A 64 -6.55 1.11 0.90
C LYS A 64 -6.90 0.74 -0.53
N ASP A 65 -6.26 -0.28 -1.09
CA ASP A 65 -6.57 -0.79 -2.43
C ASP A 65 -8.00 -1.33 -2.54
N SER A 66 -8.45 -2.05 -1.50
CA SER A 66 -9.82 -2.57 -1.41
C SER A 66 -10.85 -1.43 -1.36
N LEU A 67 -10.58 -0.38 -0.58
CA LEU A 67 -11.44 0.81 -0.50
C LEU A 67 -11.52 1.54 -1.85
N LEU A 68 -10.38 1.73 -2.51
CA LEU A 68 -10.33 2.35 -3.84
C LEU A 68 -11.12 1.52 -4.86
N LYS A 69 -11.05 0.20 -4.80
CA LYS A 69 -11.85 -0.68 -5.66
C LYS A 69 -13.35 -0.49 -5.41
N LEU A 70 -13.77 -0.46 -4.14
CA LEU A 70 -15.17 -0.28 -3.78
C LEU A 70 -15.71 1.09 -4.23
N GLN A 71 -14.92 2.15 -4.03
CA GLN A 71 -15.29 3.51 -4.47
C GLN A 71 -15.55 3.55 -5.98
N ARG A 72 -14.69 2.91 -6.78
CA ARG A 72 -14.88 2.82 -8.24
C ARG A 72 -16.19 2.13 -8.60
N GLU A 73 -16.48 1.01 -7.97
CA GLU A 73 -17.72 0.25 -8.20
C GLU A 73 -18.97 1.07 -7.85
N ILE A 74 -18.94 1.79 -6.73
CA ILE A 74 -20.04 2.68 -6.31
C ILE A 74 -20.26 3.78 -7.36
N GLN A 75 -19.19 4.45 -7.81
CA GLN A 75 -19.30 5.50 -8.82
C GLN A 75 -19.85 4.97 -10.16
N LEU A 76 -19.41 3.78 -10.58
CA LEU A 76 -19.91 3.15 -11.81
C LEU A 76 -21.38 2.73 -11.69
N LYS A 77 -21.80 2.22 -10.54
CA LYS A 77 -23.21 1.93 -10.27
C LYS A 77 -24.05 3.19 -10.28
N ALA A 78 -23.60 4.25 -9.61
CA ALA A 78 -24.26 5.54 -9.61
C ALA A 78 -24.43 6.08 -11.04
N PHE A 79 -23.40 6.02 -11.86
CA PHE A 79 -23.46 6.41 -13.27
C PHE A 79 -24.50 5.61 -14.10
N ARG A 80 -24.59 4.30 -13.87
CA ARG A 80 -25.56 3.43 -14.57
C ARG A 80 -26.98 3.80 -14.19
N LEU A 81 -27.23 4.00 -12.89
CA LEU A 81 -28.55 4.32 -12.33
C LEU A 81 -28.94 5.80 -12.49
N ALA A 82 -27.98 6.65 -12.82
CA ALA A 82 -28.18 8.08 -12.96
C ALA A 82 -29.25 8.42 -14.03
N GLN A 83 -30.17 9.30 -13.64
CA GLN A 83 -31.24 9.80 -14.51
C GLN A 83 -30.65 10.76 -15.55
N ALA A 84 -30.93 10.46 -16.81
CA ALA A 84 -30.36 11.16 -17.97
C ALA A 84 -30.69 12.66 -18.02
N ASP A 85 -31.89 13.03 -17.59
CA ASP A 85 -32.48 14.34 -17.88
C ASP A 85 -32.19 15.43 -16.85
N THR A 86 -31.49 15.09 -15.76
CA THR A 86 -31.15 16.04 -14.69
C THR A 86 -29.65 16.31 -14.61
N ILE A 87 -28.82 15.43 -15.16
CA ILE A 87 -27.38 15.48 -14.97
C ILE A 87 -26.73 16.46 -15.94
N THR A 88 -26.13 17.49 -15.36
CA THR A 88 -25.37 18.51 -16.09
C THR A 88 -23.87 18.26 -16.07
N GLN A 89 -23.38 17.42 -15.16
CA GLN A 89 -21.97 17.09 -15.03
C GLN A 89 -21.79 15.58 -14.83
N VAL A 90 -20.98 14.96 -15.67
CA VAL A 90 -20.61 13.55 -15.57
C VAL A 90 -19.15 13.50 -15.13
N VAL A 91 -18.90 12.97 -13.93
CA VAL A 91 -17.55 12.87 -13.35
C VAL A 91 -17.20 11.41 -13.16
N LEU A 92 -16.21 10.93 -13.90
CA LEU A 92 -15.77 9.54 -13.97
C LEU A 92 -14.23 9.43 -14.04
N GLY A 93 -13.54 10.37 -13.40
CA GLY A 93 -12.08 10.39 -13.31
C GLY A 93 -11.52 9.33 -12.36
N GLN A 94 -10.28 8.90 -12.60
CA GLN A 94 -9.52 7.98 -11.71
C GLN A 94 -10.16 6.59 -11.49
N LEU A 95 -11.01 6.17 -12.44
CA LEU A 95 -11.75 4.91 -12.38
C LEU A 95 -11.02 3.74 -13.04
N LYS A 96 -9.79 3.94 -13.54
CA LYS A 96 -9.00 2.96 -14.30
C LYS A 96 -9.76 2.39 -15.51
N LEU A 97 -10.61 3.20 -16.15
CA LEU A 97 -11.45 2.76 -17.27
C LEU A 97 -10.61 2.46 -18.50
N ALA A 98 -10.74 1.24 -19.04
CA ALA A 98 -10.10 0.86 -20.31
C ALA A 98 -10.86 1.40 -21.54
N ALA A 99 -12.17 1.65 -21.39
CA ALA A 99 -13.04 2.16 -22.44
C ALA A 99 -13.93 3.27 -21.89
N ALA A 100 -14.22 4.26 -22.73
CA ALA A 100 -15.17 5.31 -22.37
C ALA A 100 -16.58 4.73 -22.22
N PRO A 101 -17.31 5.07 -21.15
CA PRO A 101 -18.68 4.64 -20.97
C PRO A 101 -19.59 5.33 -21.98
N ASN A 102 -20.74 4.70 -22.27
CA ASN A 102 -21.73 5.31 -23.15
C ASN A 102 -22.47 6.43 -22.40
N MET A 103 -22.29 7.67 -22.85
CA MET A 103 -22.87 8.88 -22.26
C MET A 103 -23.96 9.48 -23.16
N ASN A 104 -24.42 8.74 -24.17
CA ASN A 104 -25.41 9.22 -25.13
C ASN A 104 -26.74 9.67 -24.50
N LYS A 105 -27.09 9.11 -23.32
CA LYS A 105 -28.33 9.40 -22.60
C LYS A 105 -28.32 10.75 -21.89
N PHE A 106 -27.16 11.31 -21.54
CA PHE A 106 -27.08 12.55 -20.74
C PHE A 106 -27.25 13.79 -21.61
N SER A 107 -28.48 14.04 -22.04
CA SER A 107 -28.82 15.09 -23.00
C SER A 107 -28.54 16.50 -22.48
N LYS A 108 -28.59 16.71 -21.16
CA LYS A 108 -28.32 18.01 -20.52
C LYS A 108 -26.90 18.16 -19.99
N ALA A 109 -26.01 17.20 -20.26
CA ALA A 109 -24.64 17.26 -19.80
C ALA A 109 -23.91 18.46 -20.44
N LYS A 110 -23.34 19.30 -19.57
CA LYS A 110 -22.49 20.45 -19.92
C LYS A 110 -21.02 20.16 -19.69
N LYS A 111 -20.69 19.28 -18.74
CA LYS A 111 -19.32 18.91 -18.42
C LYS A 111 -19.17 17.38 -18.38
N ILE A 112 -18.15 16.88 -19.05
CA ILE A 112 -17.73 15.47 -18.95
C ILE A 112 -16.29 15.44 -18.49
N ASP A 113 -16.04 14.74 -17.39
CA ASP A 113 -14.71 14.52 -16.86
C ASP A 113 -14.40 13.02 -16.81
N LEU A 114 -13.37 12.63 -17.56
CA LEU A 114 -12.86 11.27 -17.70
C LEU A 114 -11.34 11.22 -17.45
N HIS A 115 -10.80 12.18 -16.69
CA HIS A 115 -9.36 12.29 -16.44
C HIS A 115 -8.76 11.07 -15.73
N PHE A 116 -7.46 10.82 -15.91
CA PHE A 116 -6.71 9.75 -15.23
C PHE A 116 -7.38 8.38 -15.36
N ASN A 117 -7.75 8.02 -16.59
CA ASN A 117 -8.24 6.69 -16.93
C ASN A 117 -7.24 6.03 -17.90
N LYS A 118 -7.61 4.88 -18.47
CA LYS A 118 -6.78 4.12 -19.42
C LYS A 118 -7.46 4.03 -20.79
N ILE A 119 -8.25 5.04 -21.14
CA ILE A 119 -9.08 5.03 -22.33
C ILE A 119 -8.19 5.22 -23.56
N GLN A 120 -8.31 4.33 -24.54
CA GLN A 120 -7.50 4.40 -25.77
C GLN A 120 -8.24 5.03 -26.95
N LYS A 121 -9.56 4.86 -27.01
CA LYS A 121 -10.40 5.32 -28.12
C LYS A 121 -11.75 5.77 -27.62
N ILE A 122 -12.29 6.84 -28.21
CA ILE A 122 -13.67 7.26 -27.98
C ILE A 122 -14.36 7.50 -29.31
N ASN A 123 -15.49 6.80 -29.52
CA ASN A 123 -16.30 6.90 -30.72
C ASN A 123 -17.32 8.03 -30.61
N LYS A 124 -17.66 8.68 -31.73
CA LYS A 124 -18.72 9.70 -31.82
C LYS A 124 -20.05 9.28 -31.18
N ARG A 125 -20.38 7.99 -31.18
CA ARG A 125 -21.62 7.48 -30.59
C ARG A 125 -21.65 7.48 -29.06
N ALA A 126 -20.50 7.53 -28.39
CA ALA A 126 -20.40 7.53 -26.94
C ALA A 126 -20.74 8.89 -26.31
N TRP A 127 -20.65 9.97 -27.08
CA TRP A 127 -20.97 11.33 -26.61
C TRP A 127 -22.48 11.58 -26.56
N PRO A 128 -22.94 12.49 -25.68
CA PRO A 128 -24.30 13.02 -25.71
C PRO A 128 -24.69 13.48 -27.12
N LYS A 129 -25.96 13.28 -27.49
CA LYS A 129 -26.48 13.71 -28.80
C LYS A 129 -26.77 15.21 -28.88
N THR A 130 -26.21 16.02 -27.98
CA THR A 130 -26.69 17.39 -27.75
C THR A 130 -25.58 18.41 -27.88
N ASP A 131 -25.99 19.64 -28.16
CA ASP A 131 -25.13 20.80 -28.19
C ASP A 131 -24.98 21.46 -26.81
N SER A 132 -25.34 20.80 -25.71
CA SER A 132 -25.17 21.40 -24.37
C SER A 132 -23.77 21.25 -23.80
N LEU A 133 -22.92 20.40 -24.39
CA LEU A 133 -21.60 20.09 -23.85
C LEU A 133 -20.64 21.28 -24.04
N GLU A 134 -20.15 21.82 -22.94
CA GLU A 134 -19.28 23.00 -22.91
C GLU A 134 -17.82 22.65 -22.55
N SER A 135 -17.61 21.59 -21.77
CA SER A 135 -16.29 21.23 -21.23
C SER A 135 -16.07 19.73 -21.26
N ILE A 136 -14.94 19.30 -21.82
CA ILE A 136 -14.52 17.90 -21.84
C ILE A 136 -13.11 17.80 -21.26
N ASN A 137 -12.93 16.96 -20.25
CA ASN A 137 -11.63 16.62 -19.70
C ASN A 137 -11.31 15.14 -19.97
N LEU A 138 -10.25 14.91 -20.75
CA LEU A 138 -9.73 13.59 -21.12
C LEU A 138 -8.24 13.46 -20.77
N GLU A 139 -7.74 14.37 -19.93
CA GLU A 139 -6.36 14.37 -19.48
C GLU A 139 -5.90 13.03 -18.89
N ASN A 140 -4.62 12.68 -19.05
CA ASN A 140 -4.01 11.51 -18.44
C ASN A 140 -4.77 10.22 -18.81
N ASN A 141 -4.92 10.00 -20.11
CA ASN A 141 -5.47 8.77 -20.67
C ASN A 141 -4.43 8.13 -21.61
N ALA A 142 -4.85 7.11 -22.36
CA ALA A 142 -4.01 6.46 -23.37
C ALA A 142 -4.55 6.71 -24.78
N LEU A 143 -5.19 7.86 -25.01
CA LEU A 143 -5.94 8.13 -26.23
C LEU A 143 -5.01 8.15 -27.44
N LYS A 144 -5.32 7.28 -28.40
CA LYS A 144 -4.72 7.26 -29.75
C LYS A 144 -5.66 7.86 -30.79
N LYS A 145 -6.96 7.84 -30.51
CA LYS A 145 -7.99 8.37 -31.42
C LYS A 145 -9.23 8.79 -30.64
N VAL A 146 -9.67 10.03 -30.86
CA VAL A 146 -10.95 10.54 -30.36
C VAL A 146 -11.78 11.03 -31.53
N SER A 147 -13.06 10.67 -31.56
CA SER A 147 -14.01 11.16 -32.56
C SER A 147 -15.17 11.82 -31.85
N PHE A 148 -15.32 13.12 -32.05
CA PHE A 148 -16.41 13.90 -31.49
C PHE A 148 -17.62 13.88 -32.43
N ARG A 149 -18.82 14.04 -31.85
CA ARG A 149 -19.95 14.52 -32.64
C ARG A 149 -19.74 16.01 -32.92
N LYS A 150 -20.32 16.48 -34.03
CA LYS A 150 -20.44 17.92 -34.27
C LYS A 150 -21.16 18.52 -33.06
N ASN A 151 -20.51 19.48 -32.40
CA ASN A 151 -21.02 20.18 -31.25
C ASN A 151 -20.58 21.63 -31.35
N HIS A 152 -21.53 22.55 -31.21
CA HIS A 152 -21.30 23.98 -31.40
C HIS A 152 -20.97 24.76 -30.11
N SER A 153 -21.07 24.10 -28.94
CA SER A 153 -20.97 24.74 -27.64
C SER A 153 -19.72 24.36 -26.85
N ILE A 154 -18.88 23.45 -27.34
CA ILE A 154 -17.61 23.09 -26.67
C ILE A 154 -16.73 24.33 -26.61
N LYS A 155 -16.40 24.75 -25.38
CA LYS A 155 -15.51 25.87 -25.08
C LYS A 155 -14.16 25.41 -24.57
N ARG A 156 -14.11 24.25 -23.91
CA ARG A 156 -12.89 23.69 -23.31
C ARG A 156 -12.77 22.21 -23.62
N LEU A 157 -11.62 21.84 -24.16
CA LEU A 157 -11.25 20.46 -24.41
C LEU A 157 -9.83 20.24 -23.87
N ASN A 158 -9.72 19.48 -22.79
CA ASN A 158 -8.42 19.08 -22.26
C ASN A 158 -8.07 17.67 -22.73
N LEU A 159 -6.97 17.58 -23.46
CA LEU A 159 -6.43 16.37 -24.06
C LEU A 159 -5.03 16.06 -23.51
N SER A 160 -4.47 16.86 -22.59
CA SER A 160 -3.09 16.72 -22.12
C SER A 160 -2.73 15.30 -21.66
N ASN A 161 -1.45 14.96 -21.73
CA ASN A 161 -0.93 13.68 -21.22
C ASN A 161 -1.66 12.45 -21.80
N ASN A 162 -1.68 12.37 -23.13
CA ASN A 162 -2.20 11.24 -23.89
C ASN A 162 -1.15 10.82 -24.94
N LEU A 163 -1.41 9.73 -25.66
CA LEU A 163 -0.46 9.08 -26.57
C LEU A 163 -0.66 9.53 -28.03
N TYR A 164 -0.89 10.82 -28.29
CA TYR A 164 -1.14 11.34 -29.64
C TYR A 164 0.05 11.14 -30.57
#